data_AF-A0A951LXU0-F1
#
_entry.id   AF-A0A951LXU0-F1
#
_cell.length_a   1.000
_cell.length_b   1.000
_cell.length_c   1.000
_cell.angle_alpha   90.00
_cell.angle_beta   90.00
_cell.angle_gamma   90.00
#
_symmetry.space_group_name_H-M   'P 1'
#
loop_
_entity.id
_entity.type
_entity.pdbx_description
1 polymer ?
#
loop_
_entity_poly.entity_id
_entity_poly.type
_entity_poly.pdbx_seq_one_letter_code
_entity_poly.pdbx_strand_id
1 'polypeptide(L)' 'QVKQYATSGNVDAAFLPLALVRDGKGRVIEVDERLHQPINQALAVVKESGKQEAARRFVEFVTSAEGQALLERYGYRKP' A
#
# COMPACT_ATOMS: atom_id res chain seq x y z
N GLN A 1 11.17 4.22 7.05
CA GLN A 1 12.43 3.84 7.75
C GLN A 1 13.00 2.53 7.19
N VAL A 2 12.29 1.39 7.25
CA VAL A 2 12.80 0.09 6.74
C VAL A 2 13.33 0.15 5.28
N LYS A 3 12.58 0.79 4.36
CA LYS A 3 13.04 0.97 2.98
C LYS A 3 14.38 1.72 2.88
N GLN A 4 14.58 2.74 3.71
CA GLN A 4 15.81 3.55 3.68
C GLN A 4 17.02 2.72 4.12
N TYR A 5 16.88 1.86 5.12
CA TYR A 5 17.97 0.97 5.55
C TYR A 5 18.35 -0.04 4.47
N ALA A 6 17.37 -0.57 3.73
CA ALA A 6 17.64 -1.45 2.60
C ALA A 6 18.31 -0.68 1.44
N THR A 7 17.85 0.53 1.12
CA THR A 7 18.46 1.35 0.06
C THR A 7 19.87 1.83 0.41
N SER A 8 20.16 2.10 1.68
CA SER A 8 21.50 2.53 2.12
C SER A 8 22.50 1.38 2.32
N GLY A 9 22.05 0.12 2.22
CA GLY A 9 22.89 -1.05 2.50
C GLY A 9 23.19 -1.27 3.99
N ASN A 10 22.40 -0.65 4.89
CA ASN A 10 22.55 -0.87 6.34
C ASN A 10 22.02 -2.25 6.77
N VAL A 11 21.29 -2.94 5.91
CA VAL A 11 20.79 -4.31 6.10
C VAL A 11 20.95 -5.09 4.79
N ASP A 12 21.17 -6.39 4.90
CA ASP A 12 21.31 -7.27 3.73
C ASP A 12 19.96 -7.52 3.02
N ALA A 13 18.86 -7.55 3.78
CA ALA A 13 17.51 -7.75 3.27
C ALA A 13 16.47 -7.08 4.18
N ALA A 14 15.28 -6.79 3.64
CA ALA A 14 14.17 -6.22 4.38
C ALA A 14 12.81 -6.67 3.84
N PHE A 15 11.84 -6.86 4.73
CA PHE A 15 10.43 -7.05 4.36
C PHE A 15 9.78 -5.68 4.10
N LEU A 16 9.22 -5.50 2.91
CA LEU A 16 8.63 -4.25 2.46
C LEU A 16 7.33 -4.51 1.67
N PRO A 17 6.34 -3.61 1.73
CA PRO A 17 5.20 -3.65 0.82
C PRO A 17 5.64 -3.56 -0.64
N LEU A 18 5.03 -4.38 -1.52
CA LEU A 18 5.35 -4.44 -2.96
C LEU A 18 5.28 -3.05 -3.62
N ALA A 19 4.27 -2.25 -3.27
CA ALA A 19 4.08 -0.89 -3.78
C ALA A 19 5.29 0.03 -3.55
N LEU A 20 6.14 -0.25 -2.54
CA LEU A 20 7.31 0.56 -2.24
C LEU A 20 8.56 0.14 -3.01
N VAL A 21 8.59 -1.05 -3.60
CA VAL A 21 9.78 -1.64 -4.24
C VAL A 21 9.63 -1.87 -5.74
N ARG A 22 8.41 -1.75 -6.29
CA ARG A 22 8.08 -2.03 -7.69
C ARG A 22 8.93 -1.26 -8.71
N ASP A 23 9.20 0.02 -8.44
CA ASP A 23 10.05 0.89 -9.27
C ASP A 23 11.44 1.11 -8.64
N GLY A 24 11.80 0.29 -7.65
CA GLY A 24 13.03 0.41 -6.89
C GLY A 24 14.23 -0.27 -7.55
N LYS A 25 15.43 0.04 -7.06
CA LYS A 25 16.66 -0.67 -7.40
C LYS A 25 16.85 -1.86 -6.46
N GLY A 26 17.43 -2.94 -6.97
CA GLY A 26 17.76 -4.13 -6.20
C GLY A 26 16.96 -5.36 -6.62
N ARG A 27 17.15 -6.45 -5.88
CA ARG A 27 16.42 -7.71 -6.10
C ARG A 27 15.18 -7.72 -5.21
N VAL A 28 14.02 -7.91 -5.83
CA VAL A 28 12.75 -8.13 -5.13
C VAL A 28 12.41 -9.60 -5.19
N ILE A 29 12.01 -10.17 -4.06
CA ILE A 29 11.49 -11.53 -3.96
C ILE A 29 10.12 -11.41 -3.32
N GLU A 30 9.07 -11.82 -4.04
CA GLU A 30 7.73 -11.88 -3.47
C GLU A 30 7.62 -13.05 -2.49
N VAL A 31 7.02 -12.79 -1.32
CA VAL A 31 6.79 -13.80 -0.31
C VAL A 31 5.51 -14.55 -0.68
N ASP A 32 5.57 -15.89 -0.69
CA ASP A 32 4.41 -16.74 -0.96
C ASP A 32 3.30 -16.45 0.06
N GLU A 33 2.08 -16.23 -0.43
CA GLU A 33 0.90 -15.88 0.38
C GLU A 33 0.57 -16.94 1.44
N ARG A 34 0.97 -18.20 1.24
CA ARG A 34 0.76 -19.27 2.22
C ARG A 34 1.64 -19.11 3.46
N LEU A 35 2.63 -18.23 3.42
CA LEU A 35 3.59 -17.98 4.50
C LEU A 35 3.18 -16.83 5.42
N HIS A 36 2.10 -16.11 5.12
CA HIS A 36 1.63 -15.01 5.96
C HIS A 36 0.11 -14.86 5.93
N GLN A 37 -0.44 -14.16 6.92
CA GLN A 37 -1.85 -13.77 6.89
C GLN A 37 -2.08 -12.70 5.81
N PRO A 38 -3.27 -12.63 5.19
CA PRO A 38 -3.60 -11.55 4.25
C PRO A 38 -3.40 -10.17 4.87
N ILE A 39 -2.78 -9.26 4.11
CA ILE A 39 -2.53 -7.88 4.55
C ILE A 39 -3.73 -7.02 4.14
N ASN A 40 -4.79 -7.07 4.95
CA ASN A 40 -6.03 -6.32 4.70
C ASN A 40 -5.86 -4.84 5.04
N GLN A 41 -6.16 -3.95 4.09
CA GLN A 41 -6.11 -2.51 4.29
C GLN A 41 -7.52 -1.91 4.32
N ALA A 42 -7.75 -0.96 5.24
CA ALA A 42 -9.03 -0.31 5.42
C ALA A 42 -8.89 1.22 5.33
N LEU A 43 -9.96 1.86 4.84
CA LEU A 43 -10.12 3.31 4.81
C LEU A 43 -11.43 3.67 5.52
N ALA A 44 -11.40 4.69 6.37
CA ALA A 44 -12.57 5.16 7.11
C ALA A 44 -12.59 6.68 7.26
N VAL A 45 -13.78 7.24 7.44
CA VAL A 45 -13.97 8.66 7.78
C VAL A 45 -14.07 8.77 9.30
N VAL A 46 -13.23 9.62 9.90
CA VAL A 46 -13.27 9.90 11.34
C VAL A 46 -14.59 10.60 11.68
N LYS A 47 -15.34 10.04 12.63
CA LYS A 47 -16.68 10.53 13.04
C LYS A 47 -16.70 12.01 13.41
N GLU A 48 -15.66 12.48 14.09
CA GLU A 48 -15.55 13.85 14.62
C GLU A 48 -14.88 14.83 13.65
N SER A 49 -14.51 14.39 12.43
CA SER A 49 -13.88 15.28 11.46
C SER A 49 -14.81 16.43 11.08
N GLY A 50 -14.33 17.66 11.18
CA GLY A 50 -15.02 18.85 10.65
C GLY A 50 -15.07 18.91 9.12
N LYS A 51 -14.47 17.94 8.42
CA LYS A 51 -14.38 17.86 6.95
C LYS A 51 -15.11 16.63 6.40
N GLN A 52 -16.28 16.28 6.96
CA GLN A 52 -17.04 15.08 6.59
C GLN A 52 -17.27 14.93 5.08
N GLU A 53 -17.74 15.99 4.42
CA GLU A 53 -18.09 15.96 3.00
C GLU A 53 -16.86 15.70 2.12
N ALA A 54 -15.76 16.43 2.36
CA ALA A 54 -14.52 16.23 1.63
C ALA A 54 -13.93 14.83 1.88
N ALA A 55 -14.02 14.32 3.11
CA ALA A 55 -13.56 12.98 3.43
C ALA A 55 -14.37 11.89 2.70
N ARG A 56 -15.71 12.03 2.61
CA ARG A 56 -16.57 11.10 1.85
C ARG A 56 -16.25 11.12 0.35
N ARG A 57 -16.09 12.30 -0.24
CA ARG A 57 -15.65 12.43 -1.65
C ARG A 57 -14.30 11.77 -1.90
N PHE A 58 -13.38 11.86 -0.95
CA PHE A 58 -12.09 11.17 -1.05
C PHE A 58 -12.24 9.64 -0.99
N VAL A 59 -13.08 9.11 -0.10
CA VAL A 59 -13.41 7.68 -0.05
C VAL A 59 -14.04 7.22 -1.37
N GLU A 60 -15.01 7.97 -1.90
CA GLU A 60 -15.64 7.71 -3.20
C GLU A 60 -14.60 7.68 -4.32
N PHE A 61 -13.65 8.62 -4.34
CA PHE A 61 -12.56 8.62 -5.32
C PHE A 61 -11.67 7.38 -5.20
N VAL A 62 -11.17 7.05 -4.00
CA VAL A 62 -10.29 5.90 -3.77
C VAL A 62 -10.98 4.57 -4.14
N THR A 63 -12.29 4.49 -3.95
CA THR A 63 -13.11 3.29 -4.26
C THR A 63 -13.71 3.28 -5.67
N SER A 64 -13.57 4.38 -6.42
CA SER A 64 -14.00 4.46 -7.83
C SER A 64 -13.20 3.53 -8.74
N ALA A 65 -13.68 3.32 -9.97
CA ALA A 65 -12.97 2.53 -10.97
C ALA A 65 -11.55 3.07 -11.25
N GLU A 66 -11.39 4.40 -11.31
CA GLU A 66 -10.09 5.06 -11.51
C GLU A 66 -9.15 4.83 -10.32
N GLY A 67 -9.64 5.06 -9.10
CA GLY A 67 -8.87 4.85 -7.88
C GLY A 67 -8.43 3.40 -7.69
N GLN A 68 -9.32 2.45 -7.98
CA GLN A 68 -9.01 1.02 -7.91
C GLN A 68 -8.01 0.59 -8.99
N ALA A 69 -8.13 1.07 -10.23
CA ALA A 69 -7.15 0.78 -11.28
C ALA A 69 -5.75 1.32 -10.93
N LEU A 70 -5.67 2.48 -10.26
CA LEU A 70 -4.42 3.02 -9.75
C LEU A 70 -3.82 2.12 -8.67
N LEU A 71 -4.63 1.66 -7.71
CA LEU A 71 -4.18 0.75 -6.64
C LEU A 71 -3.67 -0.59 -7.22
N GLU A 72 -4.41 -1.18 -8.16
CA GLU A 72 -4.01 -2.42 -8.85
C GLU A 72 -2.66 -2.26 -9.56
N ARG A 73 -2.45 -1.11 -10.23
CA ARG A 73 -1.15 -0.81 -10.88
C ARG A 73 0.02 -0.85 -9.90
N TYR A 74 -0.18 -0.53 -8.62
CA TYR A 74 0.86 -0.58 -7.59
C TYR A 74 0.91 -1.89 -6.79
N GLY A 75 0.15 -2.92 -7.20
CA GLY A 75 0.19 -4.26 -6.61
C GLY A 75 -0.79 -4.49 -5.47
N TYR A 76 -1.73 -3.58 -5.25
CA TYR A 76 -2.88 -3.84 -4.39
C TYR A 76 -3.94 -4.66 -5.12
N ARG A 77 -4.83 -5.30 -4.35
CA ARG A 77 -5.94 -6.08 -4.90
C ARG A 77 -7.23 -5.63 -4.23
N LYS A 78 -8.32 -5.75 -4.98
CA LYS A 78 -9.67 -5.64 -4.43
C LYS A 78 -9.89 -6.76 -3.39
N PRO A 79 -10.74 -6.53 -2.38
CA PRO A 79 -11.27 -7.61 -1.55
C PRO A 79 -11.91 -8.72 -2.40
#